data_AF-A0A2T8F7V7-F1
#
_entry.id   AF-A0A2T8F7V7-F1
#
_cell.length_a   1.000
_cell.length_b   1.000
_cell.length_c   1.000
_cell.angle_alpha   90.00
_cell.angle_beta   90.00
_cell.angle_gamma   90.00
#
_symmetry.space_group_name_H-M   'P 1'
#
loop_
_entity.id
_entity.type
_entity.pdbx_description
1 polymer ?
#
loop_
_entity_poly.entity_id
_entity_poly.type
_entity_poly.pdbx_seq_one_letter_code
_entity_poly.pdbx_strand_id
1 'polypeptide(L)'
;MSGDYCDLCDLPLSTCVHGMPAPPPPAPKAAPVRAPRAPRAAAAKPSTPVRRAPRRWQPPEVLRPHIVQVLQAAGGELDQDDVFAALEARLDGVLLEGDRQLTPEGELRWRYAARRARQALVSDGLMTRGQPGVWQLTPEGLDAPAE
;
A
#
# COMPACT_ATOMS: atom_id res chain seq x y z
N MET A 1 -38.63 -23.29 -28.24
CA MET A 1 -38.49 -22.49 -27.01
C MET A 1 -37.92 -23.40 -25.94
N SER A 2 -36.60 -23.55 -25.92
CA SER A 2 -35.90 -24.40 -24.96
C SER A 2 -34.46 -23.89 -24.89
N GLY A 3 -34.07 -23.23 -23.80
CA GLY A 3 -32.70 -22.74 -23.66
C GLY A 3 -32.40 -21.93 -22.40
N ASP A 4 -33.15 -22.14 -21.31
CA ASP A 4 -32.98 -21.37 -20.06
C ASP A 4 -32.35 -22.18 -18.92
N TYR A 5 -31.94 -23.42 -19.16
CA TYR A 5 -31.36 -24.34 -18.16
C TYR A 5 -30.00 -24.88 -18.63
N CYS A 6 -29.06 -25.02 -17.70
CA CYS A 6 -27.70 -25.48 -17.97
C CYS A 6 -27.61 -27.00 -18.00
N ASP A 7 -27.19 -27.59 -19.13
CA ASP A 7 -27.12 -29.05 -19.32
C ASP A 7 -26.13 -29.78 -18.38
N LEU A 8 -25.18 -29.07 -17.76
CA LEU A 8 -24.22 -29.67 -16.81
C LEU A 8 -24.75 -29.76 -15.38
N CYS A 9 -25.77 -28.98 -15.02
CA CYS A 9 -26.22 -28.86 -13.63
C CYS A 9 -27.73 -28.82 -13.47
N ASP A 10 -28.52 -28.84 -14.56
CA ASP A 10 -29.99 -28.74 -14.60
C ASP A 10 -30.58 -27.55 -13.80
N LEU A 11 -29.77 -26.50 -13.57
CA LEU A 11 -30.22 -25.25 -12.96
C LEU A 11 -30.56 -24.18 -14.02
N PRO A 12 -31.45 -23.22 -13.71
CA PRO A 12 -31.69 -22.08 -14.59
C PRO A 12 -30.39 -21.30 -14.81
N LEU A 13 -30.11 -20.89 -16.06
CA LEU A 13 -28.85 -20.24 -16.46
C LEU A 13 -28.53 -18.99 -15.63
N SER A 14 -29.54 -18.22 -15.22
CA SER A 14 -29.42 -17.01 -14.38
C SER A 14 -28.81 -17.26 -12.99
N THR A 15 -28.87 -18.50 -12.50
CA THR A 15 -28.38 -18.88 -11.17
C THR A 15 -27.24 -19.90 -11.26
N CYS A 16 -26.87 -20.31 -12.48
CA CYS A 16 -25.83 -21.29 -12.70
C CYS A 16 -24.46 -20.62 -12.80
N VAL A 17 -23.45 -21.16 -12.10
CA VAL A 17 -22.07 -20.65 -12.15
C VAL A 17 -21.44 -20.80 -13.55
N HIS A 18 -21.96 -21.73 -14.36
CA HIS A 18 -21.53 -21.98 -15.74
C HIS A 18 -22.26 -21.09 -16.77
N GLY A 19 -23.31 -20.38 -16.35
CA GLY A 19 -24.24 -19.65 -17.22
C GLY A 19 -24.14 -18.13 -17.17
N MET A 20 -23.25 -17.54 -16.36
CA MET A 20 -23.07 -16.08 -16.37
C MET A 20 -22.27 -15.65 -17.60
N PRO A 21 -22.80 -14.78 -18.49
CA PRO A 21 -21.93 -14.07 -19.42
C PRO A 21 -20.97 -13.19 -18.62
N ALA A 22 -19.71 -13.13 -19.08
CA ALA A 22 -18.70 -12.26 -18.47
C ALA A 22 -19.25 -10.81 -18.40
N PRO A 23 -18.99 -10.07 -17.31
CA PRO A 23 -19.40 -8.67 -17.24
C PRO A 23 -18.81 -7.91 -18.43
N PRO A 24 -19.56 -6.97 -19.03
CA PRO A 24 -19.05 -6.21 -20.16
C PRO A 24 -17.75 -5.48 -19.75
N PRO A 25 -16.75 -5.41 -20.63
CA PRO A 25 -15.52 -4.70 -20.33
C PRO A 25 -15.84 -3.24 -19.99
N PRO A 26 -15.17 -2.64 -18.99
CA PRO A 26 -15.37 -1.25 -18.67
C PRO A 26 -15.09 -0.39 -19.91
N ALA A 27 -15.99 0.56 -20.19
CA ALA A 27 -15.89 1.44 -21.36
C ALA A 27 -14.50 2.12 -21.43
N PRO A 28 -13.87 2.18 -22.61
CA PRO A 28 -12.58 2.85 -22.76
C PRO A 28 -12.77 4.34 -22.48
N LYS A 29 -12.16 4.82 -21.39
CA LYS A 29 -11.99 6.25 -21.16
C LYS A 29 -11.20 6.82 -22.34
N ALA A 30 -11.80 7.77 -23.04
CA ALA A 30 -11.18 8.46 -24.17
C ALA A 30 -9.77 8.92 -23.80
N ALA A 31 -8.78 8.43 -24.55
CA ALA A 31 -7.40 8.87 -24.42
C ALA A 31 -7.32 10.35 -24.82
N PRO A 32 -6.69 11.23 -24.02
CA PRO A 32 -6.40 12.57 -24.50
C PRO A 32 -5.38 12.48 -25.64
N VAL A 33 -5.70 13.16 -26.74
CA VAL A 33 -4.85 13.29 -27.92
C VAL A 33 -3.50 13.86 -27.48
N ARG A 34 -2.43 13.07 -27.66
CA ARG A 34 -1.05 13.51 -27.43
C ARG A 34 -0.68 14.55 -28.48
N ALA A 35 -0.51 15.80 -28.06
CA ALA A 35 0.19 16.80 -28.86
C ALA A 35 1.69 16.44 -28.96
N PRO A 36 2.35 16.70 -30.11
CA PRO A 36 3.77 16.43 -30.26
C PRO A 36 4.61 17.33 -29.35
N ARG A 37 5.58 16.71 -28.68
CA ARG A 37 6.45 17.32 -27.68
C ARG A 37 7.60 18.05 -28.36
N ALA A 38 7.64 19.38 -28.28
CA ALA A 38 8.86 20.13 -28.54
C ALA A 38 9.87 19.91 -27.40
N PRO A 39 11.18 19.72 -27.67
CA PRO A 39 12.17 19.63 -26.61
C PRO A 39 12.45 21.05 -26.11
N ARG A 40 12.02 21.37 -24.89
CA ARG A 40 12.52 22.56 -24.19
C ARG A 40 13.49 22.13 -23.10
N ALA A 41 14.70 22.64 -23.27
CA ALA A 41 15.86 22.45 -22.42
C ALA A 41 15.53 22.66 -20.93
N ALA A 42 16.18 21.85 -20.10
CA ALA A 42 16.14 21.91 -18.66
C ALA A 42 16.66 23.27 -18.16
N ALA A 43 15.80 23.98 -17.44
CA ALA A 43 16.23 24.97 -16.46
C ALA A 43 15.57 24.58 -15.14
N ALA A 44 16.31 23.87 -14.29
CA ALA A 44 15.88 23.55 -12.94
C ALA A 44 15.77 24.88 -12.17
N LYS A 45 14.53 25.33 -11.95
CA LYS A 45 14.25 26.43 -11.03
C LYS A 45 14.21 25.85 -9.62
N PRO A 46 14.84 26.48 -8.62
CA PRO A 46 14.73 26.05 -7.23
C PRO A 46 13.26 26.12 -6.81
N SER A 47 12.68 24.98 -6.44
CA SER A 47 11.29 24.92 -5.98
C SER A 47 11.22 25.55 -4.59
N THR A 48 10.57 26.71 -4.49
CA THR A 48 10.16 27.30 -3.21
C THR A 48 9.34 26.29 -2.41
N PRO A 49 9.63 26.07 -1.11
CA PRO A 49 8.86 25.14 -0.30
C PRO A 49 7.44 25.69 -0.12
N VAL A 50 6.47 25.05 -0.77
CA VAL A 50 5.05 25.30 -0.51
C VAL A 50 4.78 24.93 0.94
N ARG A 51 4.38 25.90 1.77
CA ARG A 51 3.93 25.63 3.15
C ARG A 51 2.74 24.69 3.07
N ARG A 52 2.96 23.42 3.42
CA ARG A 52 1.91 22.41 3.51
C ARG A 52 1.11 22.68 4.77
N ALA A 53 -0.22 22.62 4.67
CA ALA A 53 -1.09 22.61 5.84
C ALA A 53 -0.63 21.51 6.81
N PRO A 54 -0.78 21.71 8.14
CA PRO A 54 -0.40 20.70 9.13
C PRO A 54 -1.11 19.38 8.82
N ARG A 55 -0.34 18.29 8.71
CA ARG A 55 -0.87 16.97 8.38
C ARG A 55 -1.73 16.47 9.54
N ARG A 56 -2.84 15.81 9.23
CA ARG A 56 -3.79 15.27 10.23
C ARG A 56 -3.44 13.86 10.71
N TRP A 57 -2.50 13.19 10.04
CA TRP A 57 -2.04 11.83 10.33
C TRP A 57 -0.58 11.68 9.89
N GLN A 58 0.13 10.74 10.50
CA GLN A 58 1.50 10.41 10.18
C GLN A 58 1.59 9.84 8.76
N PRO A 59 2.48 10.39 7.92
CA PRO A 59 2.64 9.87 6.58
C PRO A 59 3.56 8.64 6.56
N PRO A 60 3.46 7.78 5.53
CA PRO A 60 4.26 6.55 5.43
C PRO A 60 5.76 6.81 5.58
N GLU A 61 6.26 7.93 5.07
CA GLU A 61 7.69 8.27 5.11
C GLU A 61 8.23 8.41 6.54
N VAL A 62 7.41 8.89 7.48
CA VAL A 62 7.80 9.00 8.90
C VAL A 62 7.87 7.63 9.56
N LEU A 63 7.04 6.67 9.11
CA LEU A 63 7.00 5.33 9.68
C LEU A 63 8.13 4.41 9.19
N ARG A 64 8.74 4.73 8.03
CA ARG A 64 9.82 3.93 7.43
C ARG A 64 10.99 3.66 8.38
N PRO A 65 11.66 4.68 8.97
CA PRO A 65 12.80 4.44 9.87
C PRO A 65 12.39 3.63 11.10
N HIS A 66 11.17 3.84 11.62
CA HIS A 66 10.66 3.08 12.76
C HIS A 66 10.43 1.59 12.44
N ILE A 67 9.93 1.26 11.25
CA ILE A 67 9.78 -0.14 10.80
C ILE A 67 11.14 -0.83 10.74
N VAL A 68 12.14 -0.17 10.16
CA VAL A 68 13.49 -0.72 10.06
C VAL A 68 14.09 -0.93 11.45
N GLN A 69 13.97 0.05 12.35
CA GLN A 69 14.47 -0.04 13.73
C GLN A 69 13.79 -1.17 14.52
N VAL A 70 12.47 -1.36 14.37
CA VAL A 70 11.73 -2.45 15.02
C VAL A 70 12.25 -3.81 14.53
N LEU A 71 12.41 -3.97 13.21
CA LEU A 71 12.90 -5.21 12.65
C LEU A 71 14.36 -5.48 12.99
N GLN A 72 15.23 -4.46 12.99
CA GLN A 72 16.62 -4.57 13.44
C GLN A 72 16.69 -5.03 14.90
N ALA A 73 15.87 -4.45 15.78
CA ALA A 73 15.80 -4.85 17.19
C ALA A 73 15.30 -6.31 17.37
N ALA A 74 14.50 -6.81 16.44
CA ALA A 74 14.01 -8.19 16.41
C ALA A 74 14.97 -9.18 15.71
N GLY A 75 16.15 -8.74 15.24
CA GLY A 75 17.11 -9.59 14.54
C GLY A 75 16.87 -9.71 13.03
N GLY A 76 16.06 -8.82 12.46
CA GLY A 76 15.83 -8.68 11.01
C GLY A 76 14.47 -9.19 10.53
N GLU A 77 13.73 -9.92 11.36
CA GLU A 77 12.45 -10.53 10.99
C GLU A 77 11.48 -10.47 12.17
N LEU A 78 10.21 -10.20 11.88
CA LEU A 78 9.14 -10.23 12.88
C LEU A 78 7.77 -10.44 12.21
N ASP A 79 6.85 -11.09 12.93
CA ASP A 79 5.45 -11.21 12.53
C ASP A 79 4.79 -9.83 12.41
N GLN A 80 3.88 -9.69 11.43
CA GLN A 80 3.25 -8.41 11.10
C GLN A 80 2.51 -7.80 12.29
N ASP A 81 1.77 -8.63 13.05
CA ASP A 81 1.02 -8.14 14.21
C ASP A 81 1.95 -7.68 15.33
N ASP A 82 3.08 -8.35 15.51
CA ASP A 82 4.13 -7.97 16.46
C ASP A 82 4.87 -6.70 16.01
N VAL A 83 5.11 -6.53 14.70
CA VAL A 83 5.63 -5.27 14.14
C VAL A 83 4.67 -4.13 14.44
N PHE A 84 3.37 -4.34 14.25
CA PHE A 84 2.38 -3.30 14.59
C PHE A 84 2.38 -3.00 16.09
N ALA A 85 2.38 -4.00 16.96
CA ALA A 85 2.43 -3.77 18.40
C ALA A 85 3.68 -3.00 18.83
N ALA A 86 4.86 -3.38 18.30
CA ALA A 86 6.12 -2.69 18.57
C ALA A 86 6.16 -1.26 18.04
N LEU A 87 5.61 -1.03 16.84
CA LEU A 87 5.47 0.32 16.28
C LEU A 87 4.52 1.19 17.09
N GLU A 88 3.38 0.66 17.51
CA GLU A 88 2.40 1.38 18.32
C GLU A 88 3.01 1.82 19.66
N ALA A 89 3.74 0.92 20.33
CA ALA A 89 4.47 1.25 21.55
C ALA A 89 5.58 2.30 21.31
N ARG A 90 6.33 2.18 20.20
CA ARG A 90 7.42 3.12 19.87
C ARG A 90 6.90 4.51 19.49
N LEU A 91 5.75 4.56 18.83
CA LEU A 91 5.13 5.78 18.34
C LEU A 91 4.12 6.35 19.33
N ASP A 92 4.04 5.81 20.54
CA ASP A 92 3.16 6.36 21.55
C ASP A 92 3.57 7.81 21.86
N GLY A 93 2.58 8.70 21.89
CA GLY A 93 2.80 10.15 21.95
C GLY A 93 3.22 10.83 20.62
N VAL A 94 3.61 10.09 19.57
CA VAL A 94 3.92 10.62 18.23
C VAL A 94 2.72 10.49 17.27
N LEU A 95 1.93 9.42 17.43
CA LEU A 95 0.71 9.23 16.65
C LEU A 95 -0.29 10.38 16.91
N LEU A 96 -0.77 10.97 15.82
CA LEU A 96 -1.78 12.03 15.87
C LEU A 96 -3.16 11.42 16.12
N GLU A 97 -4.13 12.26 16.48
CA GLU A 97 -5.49 11.77 16.70
C GLU A 97 -6.11 11.14 15.44
N GLY A 98 -5.76 11.68 14.26
CA GLY A 98 -6.19 11.14 12.97
C GLY A 98 -5.58 9.77 12.62
N ASP A 99 -4.45 9.41 13.23
CA ASP A 99 -3.80 8.11 13.03
C ASP A 99 -4.58 6.97 13.69
N ARG A 100 -5.21 7.26 14.83
CA ARG A 100 -6.03 6.34 15.61
C ARG A 100 -7.44 6.15 15.04
N GLN A 101 -7.78 6.85 13.97
CA GLN A 101 -9.07 6.69 13.30
C GLN A 101 -9.05 5.50 12.34
N LEU A 102 -10.23 4.90 12.15
CA LEU A 102 -10.43 3.87 11.14
C LEU A 102 -10.53 4.49 9.73
N THR A 103 -9.98 3.78 8.76
CA THR A 103 -10.23 3.92 7.33
C THR A 103 -11.66 3.46 7.00
N PRO A 104 -12.22 3.83 5.83
CA PRO A 104 -13.50 3.29 5.37
C PRO A 104 -13.55 1.76 5.36
N GLU A 105 -12.40 1.11 5.19
CA GLU A 105 -12.22 -0.34 5.16
C GLU A 105 -12.12 -0.97 6.57
N GLY A 106 -12.16 -0.17 7.64
CA GLY A 106 -12.15 -0.65 9.03
C GLY A 106 -10.76 -0.87 9.64
N GLU A 107 -9.68 -0.44 8.99
CA GLU A 107 -8.31 -0.51 9.53
C GLU A 107 -7.88 0.84 10.13
N LEU A 108 -7.09 0.85 11.22
CA LEU A 108 -6.41 2.05 11.71
C LEU A 108 -5.55 2.73 10.63
N ARG A 109 -5.66 4.05 10.51
CA ARG A 109 -4.95 4.83 9.50
C ARG A 109 -3.43 4.69 9.57
N TRP A 110 -2.86 4.64 10.78
CA TRP A 110 -1.41 4.46 10.90
C TRP A 110 -0.94 3.07 10.47
N ARG A 111 -1.76 2.02 10.66
CA ARG A 111 -1.44 0.67 10.17
C ARG A 111 -1.46 0.63 8.65
N TYR A 112 -2.45 1.29 8.04
CA TYR A 112 -2.48 1.47 6.58
C TYR A 112 -1.21 2.21 6.10
N ALA A 113 -0.83 3.29 6.78
CA ALA A 113 0.39 4.05 6.46
C ALA A 113 1.66 3.19 6.62
N ALA A 114 1.74 2.35 7.66
CA ALA A 114 2.85 1.42 7.87
C ALA A 114 2.93 0.36 6.75
N ARG A 115 1.80 -0.16 6.25
CA ARG A 115 1.81 -1.05 5.08
C ARG A 115 2.33 -0.35 3.82
N ARG A 116 1.95 0.91 3.62
CA ARG A 116 2.48 1.74 2.52
C ARG A 116 3.98 1.99 2.69
N ALA A 117 4.44 2.21 3.91
CA ALA A 117 5.86 2.35 4.23
C ALA A 117 6.65 1.07 3.92
N ARG A 118 6.12 -0.12 4.29
CA ARG A 118 6.70 -1.41 3.88
C ARG A 118 6.81 -1.52 2.37
N GLN A 119 5.77 -1.18 1.63
CA GLN A 119 5.81 -1.25 0.15
C GLN A 119 6.92 -0.39 -0.43
N ALA A 120 7.16 0.81 0.13
CA ALA A 120 8.28 1.66 -0.25
C ALA A 120 9.63 1.03 0.14
N LEU A 121 9.77 0.49 1.36
CA LEU A 121 10.99 -0.18 1.82
C LEU A 121 11.35 -1.40 0.96
N VAL A 122 10.34 -2.18 0.54
CA VAL A 122 10.52 -3.30 -0.40
C VAL A 122 10.93 -2.80 -1.79
N SER A 123 10.34 -1.70 -2.26
CA SER A 123 10.73 -1.08 -3.53
C SER A 123 12.17 -0.56 -3.51
N ASP A 124 12.62 -0.07 -2.35
CA ASP A 124 13.95 0.49 -2.15
C ASP A 124 15.00 -0.59 -1.79
N GLY A 125 14.60 -1.86 -1.73
CA GLY A 125 15.50 -2.99 -1.50
C GLY A 125 15.95 -3.19 -0.04
N LEU A 126 15.31 -2.53 0.92
CA LEU A 126 15.61 -2.66 2.36
C LEU A 126 14.80 -3.77 3.05
N MET A 127 13.71 -4.22 2.41
CA MET A 127 12.86 -5.29 2.90
C MET A 127 12.58 -6.29 1.80
N THR A 128 12.43 -7.56 2.16
CA THR A 128 11.99 -8.60 1.23
C THR A 128 10.46 -8.62 1.11
N ARG A 129 9.95 -9.14 -0.02
CA ARG A 129 8.52 -9.46 -0.15
C ARG A 129 8.10 -10.58 0.79
N GLY A 130 9.03 -11.49 1.12
CA GLY A 130 8.92 -12.47 2.19
C GLY A 130 7.69 -13.39 2.14
N GLN A 131 7.46 -14.08 3.25
CA GLN A 131 6.25 -14.85 3.49
C GLN A 131 5.07 -13.92 3.85
N PRO A 132 3.83 -14.28 3.49
CA PRO A 132 2.65 -13.58 3.98
C PRO A 132 2.62 -13.55 5.51
N GLY A 133 2.36 -12.38 6.09
CA GLY A 133 2.29 -12.22 7.56
C GLY A 133 3.64 -11.98 8.24
N VAL A 134 4.77 -12.20 7.57
CA VAL A 134 6.10 -11.96 8.15
C VAL A 134 6.80 -10.81 7.43
N TRP A 135 7.39 -9.92 8.20
CA TRP A 135 8.14 -8.77 7.70
C TRP A 135 9.61 -8.98 7.97
N GLN A 136 10.43 -8.85 6.93
CA GLN A 136 11.85 -9.19 7.00
C GLN A 136 12.68 -8.16 6.24
N LEU A 137 13.80 -7.77 6.84
CA LEU A 137 14.82 -6.92 6.25
C LEU A 137 15.71 -7.72 5.30
N THR A 138 16.24 -7.04 4.28
CA THR A 138 17.38 -7.54 3.52
C THR A 138 18.68 -7.30 4.30
N PRO A 139 19.82 -7.90 3.90
CA PRO A 139 21.11 -7.53 4.49
C PRO A 139 21.35 -6.02 4.47
N GLU A 140 20.98 -5.35 3.38
CA GLU A 140 21.08 -3.89 3.25
C GLU A 140 20.18 -3.15 4.25
N GLY A 141 19.01 -3.69 4.57
CA GLY A 141 18.12 -3.15 5.59
C GLY A 141 18.61 -3.36 7.03
N LEU A 142 19.35 -4.44 7.28
CA LEU A 142 19.99 -4.69 8.57
C LEU A 142 21.12 -3.70 8.85
N ASP A 143 21.91 -3.36 7.83
CA ASP A 143 23.00 -2.40 7.92
C ASP A 143 22.55 -0.93 7.78
N ALA A 144 21.28 -0.68 7.46
CA ALA A 144 20.77 0.67 7.27
C ALA A 144 20.85 1.47 8.59
N PRO A 145 21.37 2.71 8.56
CA PRO A 145 21.45 3.53 9.76
C PRO A 145 20.05 3.86 10.27
N ALA A 146 19.85 3.68 11.58
CA ALA A 146 18.70 4.19 12.29
C ALA A 146 18.82 5.72 12.40
N GLU A 147 18.32 6.44 11.40
CA GLU A 147 18.24 7.91 11.43
C GLU A 147 17.20 8.41 12.45
#